data_AF-A0A2N3V2M1-F1
#
_entry.id   AF-A0A2N3V2M1-F1
#
_cell.length_a   1.000
_cell.length_b   1.000
_cell.length_c   1.000
_cell.angle_alpha   90.00
_cell.angle_beta   90.00
_cell.angle_gamma   90.00
#
_symmetry.space_group_name_H-M   'P 1'
#
loop_
_entity.id
_entity.type
_entity.pdbx_description
1 polymer ?
#
loop_
_entity_poly.entity_id
_entity_poly.type
_entity_poly.pdbx_seq_one_letter_code
_entity_poly.pdbx_strand_id
1 'polypeptide(L)'
;MAPLVLMLTSFSCDKDDDLEVLEATATLMWTGDYAVDGCGFSIYLNDQYYKPDNERVIGEEFKQNESYTVRIKYTLPPKPMECTCGWGVHKRSAIRLLSVKEA
;
A
#
# COMPACT_ATOMS: atom_id res chain seq x y z
N MET A 1 -47.67 -34.11 5.60
CA MET A 1 -46.85 -34.55 4.44
C MET A 1 -46.26 -33.31 3.79
N ALA A 2 -44.94 -33.17 3.85
CA ALA A 2 -44.19 -32.12 3.18
C ALA A 2 -43.82 -32.57 1.76
N PRO A 3 -43.56 -31.63 0.83
CA PRO A 3 -42.51 -31.82 -0.13
C PRO A 3 -41.38 -30.81 0.11
N LEU A 4 -40.21 -31.39 0.35
CA LEU A 4 -38.88 -30.80 0.33
C LEU A 4 -38.56 -30.36 -1.11
N VAL A 5 -38.30 -29.06 -1.35
CA VAL A 5 -37.77 -28.56 -2.62
C VAL A 5 -36.32 -28.16 -2.43
N LEU A 6 -35.46 -28.79 -3.23
CA LEU A 6 -34.01 -28.76 -3.21
C LEU A 6 -33.50 -27.42 -3.78
N MET A 7 -32.76 -26.66 -2.97
CA MET A 7 -31.98 -25.50 -3.42
C MET A 7 -30.74 -25.96 -4.19
N LEU A 8 -30.53 -25.40 -5.38
CA LEU A 8 -29.24 -25.40 -6.06
C LEU A 8 -28.95 -23.98 -6.56
N THR A 9 -28.24 -23.19 -5.75
CA THR A 9 -27.61 -21.95 -6.19
C THR A 9 -26.11 -22.17 -6.23
N SER A 10 -25.58 -22.51 -7.41
CA SER A 10 -24.16 -22.44 -7.69
C SER A 10 -23.78 -21.00 -8.05
N PHE A 11 -23.33 -20.24 -7.05
CA PHE A 11 -22.57 -19.01 -7.28
C PHE A 11 -21.14 -19.41 -7.65
N SER A 12 -20.84 -19.49 -8.94
CA SER A 12 -19.45 -19.42 -9.44
C SER A 12 -18.97 -17.99 -9.19
N CYS A 13 -18.16 -17.80 -8.16
CA CYS A 13 -17.58 -16.52 -7.81
C CYS A 13 -16.15 -16.50 -8.35
N ASP A 14 -16.02 -16.26 -9.65
CA ASP A 14 -14.75 -15.81 -10.24
C ASP A 14 -14.54 -14.37 -9.76
N LYS A 15 -13.79 -14.20 -8.66
CA LYS A 15 -13.31 -12.89 -8.24
C LYS A 15 -11.99 -12.63 -8.96
N ASP A 16 -12.08 -11.93 -10.09
CA ASP A 16 -11.01 -11.03 -10.48
C ASP A 16 -10.98 -9.92 -9.41
N ASP A 17 -10.09 -10.07 -8.42
CA ASP A 17 -9.84 -9.08 -7.37
C ASP A 17 -9.12 -7.86 -7.98
N ASP A 18 -9.86 -7.05 -8.74
CA ASP A 18 -9.43 -5.71 -9.09
C ASP A 18 -9.38 -4.88 -7.79
N LEU A 19 -8.17 -4.59 -7.32
CA LEU A 19 -7.99 -3.80 -6.11
C LEU A 19 -8.63 -2.43 -6.28
N GLU A 20 -9.39 -2.01 -5.28
CA GLU A 20 -10.04 -0.70 -5.26
C GLU A 20 -9.01 0.43 -5.36
N VAL A 21 -9.23 1.35 -6.30
CA VAL A 21 -8.43 2.56 -6.46
C VAL A 21 -9.00 3.66 -5.57
N LEU A 22 -8.18 4.12 -4.64
CA LEU A 22 -8.51 5.10 -3.62
C LEU A 22 -7.70 6.39 -3.83
N GLU A 23 -8.21 7.50 -3.29
CA GLU A 23 -7.51 8.79 -3.23
C GLU A 23 -7.51 9.33 -1.80
N ALA A 24 -6.39 9.89 -1.35
CA ALA A 24 -6.28 10.50 -0.03
C ALA A 24 -5.17 11.54 0.04
N THR A 25 -5.23 12.40 1.06
CA THR A 25 -4.08 13.18 1.53
C THR A 25 -3.33 12.36 2.58
N ALA A 26 -2.02 12.24 2.43
CA ALA A 26 -1.16 11.45 3.30
C ALA A 26 0.15 12.20 3.61
N THR A 27 0.90 11.71 4.59
CA THR A 27 2.26 12.18 4.86
C THR A 27 3.27 11.22 4.26
N LEU A 28 4.12 11.72 3.36
CA LEU A 28 5.24 11.01 2.75
C LEU A 28 6.52 11.30 3.53
N MET A 29 7.26 10.26 3.89
CA MET A 29 8.54 10.37 4.61
C MET A 29 9.62 9.58 3.89
N TRP A 30 10.79 10.18 3.73
CA TRP A 30 12.00 9.47 3.31
C TRP A 30 12.81 9.07 4.55
N THR A 31 13.17 7.79 4.65
CA THR A 31 13.91 7.23 5.80
C THR A 31 15.35 6.88 5.46
N GLY A 32 15.87 7.38 4.34
CA GLY A 32 17.22 7.11 3.85
C GLY A 32 17.29 5.95 2.85
N ASP A 33 18.40 5.90 2.12
CA ASP A 33 18.68 4.84 1.16
C ASP A 33 18.94 3.51 1.87
N TYR A 34 18.50 2.42 1.26
CA TYR A 34 18.76 1.06 1.73
C TYR A 34 20.27 0.75 1.88
N ALA A 35 21.14 1.44 1.13
CA ALA A 35 22.59 1.27 1.19
C ALA A 35 23.24 1.83 2.47
N VAL A 36 22.55 2.70 3.21
CA VAL A 36 23.03 3.33 4.45
C VAL A 36 22.08 3.06 5.62
N ASP A 37 21.55 1.83 5.67
CA ASP A 37 20.59 1.35 6.67
C ASP A 37 19.23 2.07 6.70
N GLY A 38 18.92 2.86 5.67
CA GLY A 38 17.60 3.44 5.49
C GLY A 38 16.56 2.41 5.07
N CYS A 39 15.28 2.76 5.21
CA CYS A 39 14.17 1.90 4.82
C CYS A 39 13.35 2.48 3.67
N GLY A 40 13.93 3.36 2.86
CA GLY A 40 13.26 3.96 1.72
C GLY A 40 12.13 4.92 2.12
N PHE A 41 11.09 5.00 1.30
CA PHE A 41 9.89 5.77 1.59
C PHE A 41 8.93 5.05 2.54
N SER A 42 8.19 5.85 3.33
CA SER A 42 7.06 5.42 4.16
C SER A 42 5.89 6.40 3.96
N ILE A 43 4.67 5.86 3.86
CA ILE A 43 3.44 6.65 3.80
C ILE A 43 2.74 6.54 5.15
N TYR A 44 2.36 7.66 5.76
CA TYR A 44 1.48 7.70 6.92
C TYR A 44 0.08 8.16 6.49
N LEU A 45 -0.91 7.30 6.70
CA LEU A 45 -2.29 7.49 6.28
C LEU A 45 -3.22 6.77 7.26
N ASN A 46 -4.29 7.43 7.71
CA ASN A 46 -5.28 6.86 8.62
C ASN A 46 -4.64 6.21 9.87
N ASP A 47 -3.75 6.96 10.54
CA ASP A 47 -3.02 6.55 11.74
C ASP A 47 -2.12 5.31 11.58
N GLN A 48 -1.80 4.92 10.34
CA GLN A 48 -1.00 3.75 10.03
C GLN A 48 0.13 4.07 9.04
N TYR A 49 1.27 3.42 9.25
CA TYR A 49 2.38 3.45 8.31
C TYR A 49 2.28 2.32 7.29
N TYR A 50 2.36 2.69 6.02
CA TYR A 50 2.43 1.80 4.88
C TYR A 50 3.80 1.88 4.22
N LYS A 51 4.24 0.73 3.70
CA LYS A 51 5.43 0.60 2.87
C LYS A 51 5.02 0.61 1.39
N PRO A 52 5.49 1.58 0.59
CA PRO A 52 5.25 1.54 -0.85
C PRO A 52 5.92 0.33 -1.49
N ASP A 53 5.16 -0.46 -2.26
CA ASP A 53 5.70 -1.60 -3.02
C ASP A 53 6.41 -1.17 -4.31
N ASN A 54 6.22 0.08 -4.71
CA ASN A 54 6.66 0.65 -5.98
C ASN A 54 7.25 2.07 -5.82
N GLU A 55 8.21 2.21 -4.90
CA GLU A 55 8.88 3.48 -4.56
C GLU A 55 9.41 4.29 -5.75
N ARG A 56 9.70 3.65 -6.90
CA ARG A 56 10.15 4.31 -8.14
C ARG A 56 9.15 5.31 -8.73
N VAL A 57 7.87 5.24 -8.33
CA VAL A 57 6.83 6.20 -8.73
C VAL A 57 6.96 7.51 -7.96
N ILE A 58 7.65 7.50 -6.83
CA ILE A 58 7.89 8.68 -5.99
C ILE A 58 9.09 9.42 -6.56
N GLY A 59 8.93 10.71 -6.83
CA GLY A 59 9.99 11.54 -7.37
C GLY A 59 11.17 11.71 -6.41
N GLU A 60 12.37 11.90 -6.96
CA GLU A 60 13.61 12.08 -6.19
C GLU A 60 13.59 13.37 -5.36
N GLU A 61 12.76 14.36 -5.75
CA GLU A 61 12.53 15.60 -5.01
C GLU A 61 12.05 15.37 -3.56
N PHE A 62 11.44 14.21 -3.29
CA PHE A 62 10.96 13.83 -1.96
C PHE A 62 12.01 13.12 -1.10
N LYS A 63 13.23 12.86 -1.61
CA LYS A 63 14.33 12.23 -0.84
C LYS A 63 15.09 13.24 0.01
N GLN A 64 14.36 13.93 0.89
CA GLN A 64 14.93 14.89 1.82
C GLN A 64 14.60 14.45 3.26
N ASN A 65 15.33 14.97 4.25
CA ASN A 65 15.11 14.65 5.66
C ASN A 65 13.86 15.34 6.25
N GLU A 66 12.84 15.59 5.42
CA GLU A 66 11.58 16.24 5.78
C GLU A 66 10.39 15.37 5.37
N SER A 67 9.24 15.64 6.01
CA SER A 67 7.97 14.99 5.69
C SER A 67 7.13 15.88 4.78
N TYR A 68 6.56 15.31 3.73
CA TYR A 68 5.73 16.04 2.77
C TYR A 68 4.26 15.67 2.94
N THR A 69 3.38 16.67 2.87
CA THR A 69 1.95 16.41 2.69
C THR A 69 1.69 16.21 1.21
N VAL A 70 1.18 15.05 0.83
CA VAL A 70 0.98 14.65 -0.57
C VAL A 70 -0.44 14.16 -0.80
N ARG A 71 -0.96 14.41 -2.01
CA ARG A 71 -2.15 13.73 -2.54
C ARG A 71 -1.71 12.48 -3.27
N ILE A 72 -2.28 11.35 -2.90
CA ILE A 72 -1.96 10.05 -3.48
C ILE A 72 -3.20 9.42 -4.12
N LYS A 73 -2.99 8.75 -5.26
CA LYS A 73 -3.90 7.72 -5.77
C LYS A 73 -3.25 6.37 -5.54
N TYR A 74 -3.96 5.40 -4.97
CA TYR A 74 -3.34 4.15 -4.53
C TYR A 74 -4.30 2.96 -4.54
N THR A 75 -3.73 1.76 -4.46
CA THR A 75 -4.44 0.53 -4.09
C THR A 75 -3.80 -0.09 -2.86
N LEU A 76 -4.56 -0.91 -2.12
CA LEU A 76 -4.07 -1.64 -0.94
C LEU A 76 -3.94 -3.13 -1.28
N PRO A 77 -2.72 -3.65 -1.47
CA PRO A 77 -2.52 -5.08 -1.63
C PRO A 77 -3.04 -5.86 -0.40
N PRO A 78 -3.67 -7.03 -0.59
CA PRO A 78 -4.29 -7.79 0.49
C PRO A 78 -3.27 -8.44 1.44
N LYS A 79 -1.99 -8.48 1.04
CA LYS A 79 -0.90 -9.05 1.81
C LYS A 79 0.11 -7.98 2.18
N PRO A 80 0.64 -8.00 3.42
CA PRO A 80 1.80 -7.17 3.76
C PRO A 80 3.00 -7.57 2.91
N MET A 81 3.94 -6.65 2.74
CA MET A 81 5.22 -6.94 2.09
C MET A 81 6.33 -7.15 3.13
N GLU A 82 7.31 -7.98 2.77
CA GLU A 82 8.57 -8.07 3.48
C GLU A 82 9.53 -7.04 2.91
N CYS A 83 10.09 -6.19 3.77
CA CYS A 83 11.12 -5.24 3.42
C CYS A 83 12.35 -5.48 4.30
N THR A 84 13.51 -5.60 3.68
CA THR A 84 14.80 -5.71 4.36
C THR A 84 15.40 -4.32 4.47
N CYS A 85 15.52 -3.81 5.70
CA CYS A 85 16.12 -2.51 5.97
C CYS A 85 16.71 -2.46 7.38
N GLY A 86 17.79 -1.70 7.54
CA GLY A 86 18.64 -1.75 8.74
C GLY A 86 19.11 -3.18 9.03
N TRP A 87 18.88 -3.63 10.26
CA TRP A 87 19.43 -4.90 10.78
C TRP A 87 18.51 -6.12 10.63
N GLY A 88 17.46 -6.07 9.80
CA GLY A 88 16.54 -7.19 9.70
C GLY A 88 15.50 -7.13 8.58
N VAL A 89 14.66 -8.17 8.58
CA VAL A 89 13.49 -8.30 7.69
C VAL A 89 12.25 -7.87 8.46
N HIS A 90 11.50 -6.94 7.91
CA HIS A 90 10.30 -6.37 8.52
C HIS A 90 9.07 -6.70 7.67
N LYS A 91 7.96 -7.04 8.30
CA LYS A 91 6.65 -7.15 7.64
C LYS A 91 5.87 -5.87 7.84
N ARG A 92 5.50 -5.20 6.75
CA ARG A 92 4.75 -3.94 6.79
C ARG A 92 3.56 -4.01 5.84
N SER A 93 2.47 -3.33 6.20
CA SER A 93 1.33 -3.15 5.30
C SER A 93 1.79 -2.47 4.03
N ALA A 94 1.48 -3.08 2.88
CA ALA A 94 1.88 -2.56 1.59
C ALA A 94 0.89 -1.49 1.11
N ILE A 95 1.37 -0.51 0.36
CA ILE A 95 0.56 0.42 -0.41
C ILE A 95 1.14 0.49 -1.82
N ARG A 96 0.29 0.44 -2.85
CA ARG A 96 0.75 0.58 -4.23
C ARG A 96 0.31 1.93 -4.76
N LEU A 97 1.28 2.77 -5.12
CA LEU A 97 1.02 4.14 -5.56
C LEU A 97 0.76 4.19 -7.07
N LEU A 98 -0.33 4.82 -7.47
CA LEU A 98 -0.66 5.11 -8.87
C LEU A 98 -0.25 6.54 -9.25
N SER A 99 -0.28 7.47 -8.29
CA SER A 99 0.18 8.84 -8.46
C SER A 99 0.53 9.45 -7.10
N VAL A 100 1.56 10.30 -7.07
CA VAL A 100 1.94 11.13 -5.93
C VAL A 100 2.09 12.56 -6.42
N LYS A 101 1.48 13.51 -5.71
CA LYS A 101 1.57 14.95 -6.00
C LYS A 101 1.67 15.71 -4.68
N GLU A 102 2.36 16.84 -4.69
CA GLU A 102 2.30 17.80 -3.58
C GLU A 102 0.85 18.27 -3.37
N ALA A 103 0.45 18.46 -2.11
CA ALA A 103 -0.96 18.63 -1.72
C ALA A 103 -1.54 20.03 -1.92
#